data_AF-A0A963ABF5-F1
#
_entry.id   AF-A0A963ABF5-F1
#
_cell.length_a   1.000
_cell.length_b   1.000
_cell.length_c   1.000
_cell.angle_alpha   90.00
_cell.angle_beta   90.00
_cell.angle_gamma   90.00
#
_symmetry.space_group_name_H-M   'P 1'
#
loop_
_entity.id
_entity.type
_entity.pdbx_description
1 polymer ?
#
loop_
_entity_poly.entity_id
_entity_poly.type
_entity_poly.pdbx_seq_one_letter_code
_entity_poly.pdbx_strand_id
1 'polypeptide(L)'
;MELRREYLPAIECARQQLVLLHGWGSNRDIWRPLLAGLRPWADIHLVELPGCAPGCESGARLEQLLTGLAACCPAQAVLVGWSLGGQLALELAARDPSRVAAVVTLASNPRFVAAGAWPGMDVGDFEAFRAGYAADPEAGLRRFDSLQSAGAGDPRALLRALRRHRSQPAGGELRPGLEWLAQLDQRELLRRLAVPQLHLLAENDGLVPGAALAAALGELLADNERAAVEVLPGASHVLPLEAPAAVASRIGAFLESGGLLAGPVEQPATPAKRDIAASFSRAACLYDSVATLQRAVAGQLLERLQPAADAALNILDLGCGTGSSRPDLMRRYPRGRYIGLDLAEGMIAHARQRFEPAGLWLVGDAEALPLAAGALDLVFSSLAFQWCYRPEKLFAELNRVLSPGGRCVFATLGPDTLHELRTAWAAVDAHQHVNRFLAVTELEAAARRVPGMQLSLQRDYHCMRYSRVGELLSELKTLGAHNMNRDRPAGLTSRRALRGMSAAYESQRAGGTLPATYEVIFGEVRKAYD
;
A
#
# COMPACT_ATOMS: atom_id res chain seq x y z
N MET A 1 19.30 -10.06 5.61
CA MET A 1 19.63 -8.93 4.70
C MET A 1 18.37 -8.11 4.52
N GLU A 2 18.41 -6.81 4.83
CA GLU A 2 17.25 -5.92 4.66
C GLU A 2 17.24 -5.38 3.22
N LEU A 3 16.17 -5.65 2.48
CA LEU A 3 16.02 -5.22 1.09
C LEU A 3 15.29 -3.88 1.01
N ARG A 4 15.77 -2.99 0.13
CA ARG A 4 15.03 -1.77 -0.18
C ARG A 4 13.85 -2.12 -1.07
N ARG A 5 12.66 -1.66 -0.68
CA ARG A 5 11.44 -1.76 -1.48
C ARG A 5 10.76 -0.41 -1.57
N GLU A 6 10.14 -0.15 -2.71
CA GLU A 6 9.19 0.94 -2.88
C GLU A 6 7.79 0.35 -2.97
N TYR A 7 6.92 0.80 -2.10
CA TYR A 7 5.52 0.42 -2.10
C TYR A 7 4.69 1.51 -2.78
N LEU A 8 3.94 1.12 -3.80
CA LEU A 8 3.08 1.99 -4.58
C LEU A 8 1.64 1.45 -4.49
N PRO A 9 0.77 2.06 -3.67
CA PRO A 9 -0.59 1.59 -3.52
C PRO A 9 -1.39 1.76 -4.81
N ALA A 10 -2.42 0.94 -4.94
CA ALA A 10 -3.41 1.05 -6.00
C ALA A 10 -4.05 2.44 -6.01
N ILE A 11 -4.30 2.97 -7.21
CA ILE A 11 -4.92 4.28 -7.38
C ILE A 11 -6.45 4.21 -7.21
N GLU A 12 -7.08 3.13 -7.67
CA GLU A 12 -8.53 2.91 -7.54
C GLU A 12 -8.84 1.87 -6.46
N CYS A 13 -8.60 0.59 -6.74
CA CYS A 13 -8.97 -0.52 -5.86
C CYS A 13 -7.90 -1.61 -5.85
N ALA A 14 -7.29 -1.88 -4.71
CA ALA A 14 -6.32 -2.96 -4.57
C ALA A 14 -7.01 -4.33 -4.67
N ARG A 15 -6.94 -4.95 -5.86
CA ARG A 15 -7.41 -6.31 -6.18
C ARG A 15 -6.30 -7.35 -6.14
N GLN A 16 -5.02 -6.94 -6.17
CA GLN A 16 -3.89 -7.84 -5.96
C GLN A 16 -2.65 -7.14 -5.40
N GLN A 17 -1.78 -7.90 -4.71
CA GLN A 17 -0.41 -7.51 -4.37
C GLN A 17 0.56 -8.03 -5.44
N LEU A 18 1.34 -7.16 -6.07
CA LEU A 18 2.37 -7.53 -7.06
C LEU A 18 3.77 -7.20 -6.52
N VAL A 19 4.67 -8.17 -6.55
CA VAL A 19 6.10 -7.98 -6.24
C VAL A 19 6.88 -8.04 -7.55
N LEU A 20 7.54 -6.94 -7.93
CA LEU A 20 8.27 -6.83 -9.20
C LEU A 20 9.79 -6.97 -8.98
N LEU A 21 10.40 -7.99 -9.60
CA LEU A 21 11.83 -8.34 -9.48
C LEU A 21 12.56 -8.10 -10.82
N HIS A 22 13.44 -7.09 -10.86
CA HIS A 22 14.13 -6.71 -12.10
C HIS A 22 15.24 -7.70 -12.52
N GLY A 23 15.76 -7.52 -13.73
CA GLY A 23 16.84 -8.32 -14.30
C GLY A 23 18.24 -7.91 -13.84
N TRP A 24 19.23 -8.68 -14.28
CA TRP A 24 20.64 -8.47 -13.99
C TRP A 24 21.14 -7.11 -14.48
N GLY A 25 21.87 -6.38 -13.64
CA GLY A 25 22.46 -5.08 -14.00
C GLY A 25 21.45 -3.95 -14.21
N SER A 26 20.19 -4.16 -13.83
CA SER A 26 19.11 -3.17 -13.84
C SER A 26 18.69 -2.79 -12.42
N ASN A 27 17.64 -2.00 -12.27
CA ASN A 27 17.05 -1.63 -10.99
C ASN A 27 15.52 -1.55 -11.07
N ARG A 28 14.90 -1.18 -9.95
CA ARG A 28 13.45 -1.05 -9.82
C ARG A 28 12.77 -0.08 -10.80
N ASP A 29 13.49 0.87 -11.39
CA ASP A 29 12.91 1.88 -12.28
C ASP A 29 12.57 1.33 -13.68
N ILE A 30 13.04 0.14 -14.02
CA ILE A 30 12.62 -0.57 -15.25
C ILE A 30 11.10 -0.79 -15.28
N TRP A 31 10.46 -0.83 -14.11
CA TRP A 31 9.02 -1.08 -13.96
C TRP A 31 8.15 0.16 -14.12
N ARG A 32 8.74 1.37 -14.11
CA ARG A 32 7.98 2.64 -14.12
C ARG A 32 6.95 2.71 -15.25
N PRO A 33 7.25 2.28 -16.49
CA PRO A 33 6.26 2.35 -17.57
C PRO A 33 5.04 1.43 -17.37
N LEU A 34 5.17 0.31 -16.64
CA LEU A 34 4.06 -0.61 -16.38
C LEU A 34 3.08 -0.07 -15.34
N LEU A 35 3.52 0.85 -14.48
CA LEU A 35 2.72 1.32 -13.35
C LEU A 35 1.38 1.91 -13.78
N ALA A 36 1.31 2.56 -14.95
CA ALA A 36 0.06 3.10 -15.48
C ALA A 36 -1.01 2.01 -15.73
N GLY A 37 -0.59 0.81 -16.15
CA GLY A 37 -1.50 -0.32 -16.42
C GLY A 37 -1.77 -1.21 -15.20
N LEU A 38 -0.87 -1.24 -14.21
CA LEU A 38 -0.98 -2.11 -13.04
C LEU A 38 -1.59 -1.41 -11.82
N ARG A 39 -1.22 -0.14 -11.56
CA ARG A 39 -1.66 0.59 -10.36
C ARG A 39 -3.15 0.87 -10.27
N PRO A 40 -3.98 0.89 -11.34
CA PRO A 40 -5.43 0.98 -11.16
C PRO A 40 -5.97 -0.09 -10.20
N TRP A 41 -5.44 -1.31 -10.30
CA TRP A 41 -6.01 -2.47 -9.62
C TRP A 41 -5.03 -3.22 -8.69
N ALA A 42 -3.75 -2.85 -8.63
CA ALA A 42 -2.77 -3.55 -7.80
C ALA A 42 -1.95 -2.62 -6.90
N ASP A 43 -1.69 -3.12 -5.70
CA ASP A 43 -0.63 -2.62 -4.83
C ASP A 43 0.71 -3.19 -5.33
N ILE A 44 1.67 -2.32 -5.63
CA ILE A 44 2.94 -2.70 -6.26
C ILE A 44 4.09 -2.57 -5.26
N HIS A 45 4.90 -3.62 -5.16
CA HIS A 45 6.14 -3.65 -4.41
C HIS A 45 7.29 -3.74 -5.41
N LEU A 46 7.96 -2.62 -5.66
CA LEU A 46 9.17 -2.59 -6.47
C LEU A 46 10.37 -2.93 -5.58
N VAL A 47 10.99 -4.07 -5.82
CA VAL A 47 12.12 -4.54 -5.00
C VAL A 47 13.43 -4.22 -5.69
N GLU A 48 14.38 -3.74 -4.90
CA GLU A 48 15.75 -3.51 -5.33
C GLU A 48 16.62 -4.75 -5.00
N LEU A 49 17.23 -5.37 -6.00
CA LEU A 49 18.02 -6.59 -5.83
C LEU A 49 19.50 -6.26 -5.50
N PRO A 50 20.03 -6.66 -4.34
CA PRO A 50 21.42 -6.41 -3.95
C PRO A 50 22.39 -7.24 -4.78
N GLY A 51 23.50 -6.63 -5.21
CA GLY A 51 24.31 -7.18 -6.30
C GLY A 51 23.70 -6.95 -7.69
N CYS A 52 22.60 -6.20 -7.78
CA CYS A 52 22.16 -5.40 -8.92
C CYS A 52 21.89 -3.93 -8.48
N ALA A 53 22.12 -3.64 -7.19
CA ALA A 53 22.07 -2.34 -6.53
C ALA A 53 23.03 -2.32 -5.32
N PRO A 54 23.53 -1.15 -4.89
CA PRO A 54 24.69 -1.00 -4.01
C PRO A 54 24.58 -1.62 -2.60
N GLY A 55 25.69 -2.22 -2.15
CA GLY A 55 26.09 -2.28 -0.74
C GLY A 55 26.21 -3.67 -0.09
N CYS A 56 26.53 -4.75 -0.82
CA CYS A 56 26.58 -6.11 -0.23
C CYS A 56 27.79 -6.97 -0.71
N GLU A 57 28.60 -7.45 0.24
CA GLU A 57 29.77 -8.33 0.06
C GLU A 57 29.44 -9.84 -0.11
N SER A 58 30.42 -10.70 -0.43
CA SER A 58 30.23 -12.06 -0.98
C SER A 58 30.21 -13.26 -0.04
N GLY A 59 29.32 -14.24 -0.36
CA GLY A 59 29.64 -15.66 -0.19
C GLY A 59 28.62 -16.59 0.48
N ALA A 60 27.34 -16.22 0.58
CA ALA A 60 26.21 -17.09 1.01
C ALA A 60 24.89 -16.62 0.37
N ARG A 61 25.01 -16.08 -0.84
CA ARG A 61 24.21 -14.94 -1.34
C ARG A 61 22.80 -15.28 -1.84
N LEU A 62 22.57 -16.40 -2.53
CA LEU A 62 21.24 -16.69 -3.13
C LEU A 62 20.20 -17.02 -2.06
N GLU A 63 20.54 -17.92 -1.14
CA GLU A 63 19.69 -18.28 0.00
C GLU A 63 19.36 -17.06 0.88
N GLN A 64 20.38 -16.22 1.15
CA GLN A 64 20.22 -14.98 1.90
C GLN A 64 19.37 -13.94 1.14
N LEU A 65 19.53 -13.85 -0.18
CA LEU A 65 18.71 -12.99 -1.04
C LEU A 65 17.26 -13.43 -1.00
N LEU A 66 16.99 -14.72 -1.25
CA LEU A 66 15.65 -15.26 -1.25
C LEU A 66 14.99 -15.18 0.14
N THR A 67 15.76 -15.31 1.22
CA THR A 67 15.28 -15.04 2.60
C THR A 67 14.90 -13.57 2.78
N GLY A 68 15.73 -12.64 2.29
CA GLY A 68 15.43 -11.20 2.31
C GLY A 68 14.20 -10.86 1.47
N LEU A 69 14.06 -11.48 0.30
CA LEU A 69 12.91 -11.34 -0.60
C LEU A 69 11.63 -11.86 0.09
N ALA A 70 11.69 -13.05 0.69
CA ALA A 70 10.55 -13.61 1.41
C ALA A 70 10.10 -12.73 2.59
N ALA A 71 11.06 -12.09 3.28
CA ALA A 71 10.78 -11.17 4.39
C ALA A 71 10.16 -9.84 3.94
N CYS A 72 10.47 -9.36 2.73
CA CYS A 72 9.92 -8.11 2.19
C CYS A 72 8.62 -8.29 1.39
N CYS A 73 8.28 -9.52 1.02
CA CYS A 73 7.03 -9.84 0.33
C CYS A 73 5.82 -9.75 1.28
N PRO A 74 4.63 -9.36 0.78
CA PRO A 74 3.36 -9.48 1.51
C PRO A 74 3.03 -10.92 1.95
N ALA A 75 1.96 -11.08 2.74
CA ALA A 75 1.50 -12.39 3.17
C ALA A 75 1.14 -13.31 2.00
N GLN A 76 0.47 -12.76 0.98
CA GLN A 76 0.20 -13.42 -0.30
C GLN A 76 0.39 -12.42 -1.44
N ALA A 77 1.13 -12.79 -2.51
CA ALA A 77 1.38 -11.90 -3.65
C ALA A 77 1.53 -12.64 -4.98
N VAL A 78 1.36 -11.91 -6.09
CA VAL A 78 1.81 -12.34 -7.42
C VAL A 78 3.25 -11.89 -7.59
N LEU A 79 4.13 -12.83 -7.91
CA LEU A 79 5.54 -12.54 -8.19
C LEU A 79 5.71 -12.30 -9.68
N VAL A 80 6.20 -11.12 -10.07
CA VAL A 80 6.50 -10.78 -11.46
C VAL A 80 8.00 -10.56 -11.58
N GLY A 81 8.67 -11.38 -12.37
CA GLY A 81 10.11 -11.31 -12.53
C GLY A 81 10.51 -11.12 -13.99
N TRP A 82 11.47 -10.23 -14.25
CA TRP A 82 12.05 -10.03 -15.57
C TRP A 82 13.47 -10.57 -15.63
N SER A 83 13.78 -11.35 -16.68
CA SER A 83 15.10 -11.95 -16.88
C SER A 83 15.55 -12.74 -15.64
N LEU A 84 16.73 -12.47 -15.06
CA LEU A 84 17.16 -13.05 -13.77
C LEU A 84 16.10 -12.93 -12.66
N GLY A 85 15.36 -11.83 -12.59
CA GLY A 85 14.28 -11.66 -11.62
C GLY A 85 13.15 -12.69 -11.79
N GLY A 86 12.94 -13.20 -13.00
CA GLY A 86 12.04 -14.31 -13.30
C GLY A 86 12.51 -15.62 -12.67
N GLN A 87 13.80 -15.94 -12.79
CA GLN A 87 14.39 -17.10 -12.11
C GLN A 87 14.27 -16.97 -10.58
N LEU A 88 14.50 -15.78 -10.03
CA LEU A 88 14.34 -15.52 -8.59
C LEU A 88 12.88 -15.65 -8.12
N ALA A 89 11.92 -15.20 -8.94
CA ALA A 89 10.49 -15.36 -8.64
C ALA A 89 10.10 -16.86 -8.56
N LEU A 90 10.65 -17.69 -9.44
CA LEU A 90 10.44 -19.14 -9.43
C LEU A 90 11.02 -19.80 -8.18
N GLU A 91 12.26 -19.46 -7.79
CA GLU A 91 12.86 -19.96 -6.54
C GLU A 91 12.04 -19.55 -5.32
N LEU A 92 11.54 -18.32 -5.29
CA LEU A 92 10.75 -17.81 -4.18
C LEU A 92 9.40 -18.54 -4.07
N ALA A 93 8.76 -18.82 -5.21
CA ALA A 93 7.51 -19.56 -5.25
C ALA A 93 7.67 -21.02 -4.85
N ALA A 94 8.80 -21.66 -5.18
CA ALA A 94 9.07 -23.04 -4.78
C ALA A 94 9.30 -23.19 -3.26
N ARG A 95 9.83 -22.15 -2.60
CA ARG A 95 10.10 -22.17 -1.15
C ARG A 95 8.85 -22.12 -0.31
N ASP A 96 7.93 -21.22 -0.65
CA ASP A 96 6.68 -21.03 0.08
C ASP A 96 5.52 -20.78 -0.88
N PRO A 97 5.01 -21.84 -1.52
CA PRO A 97 3.90 -21.73 -2.47
C PRO A 97 2.63 -21.14 -1.83
N SER A 98 2.47 -21.27 -0.51
CA SER A 98 1.28 -20.77 0.21
C SER A 98 1.18 -19.24 0.21
N ARG A 99 2.33 -18.56 0.06
CA ARG A 99 2.44 -17.09 0.00
C ARG A 99 2.44 -16.55 -1.43
N VAL A 100 2.30 -17.40 -2.44
CA VAL A 100 2.34 -17.00 -3.84
C VAL A 100 1.01 -17.27 -4.52
N ALA A 101 0.34 -16.21 -4.96
CA ALA A 101 -0.92 -16.30 -5.69
C ALA A 101 -0.72 -16.73 -7.15
N ALA A 102 0.36 -16.26 -7.78
CA ALA A 102 0.81 -16.67 -9.12
C ALA A 102 2.26 -16.21 -9.36
N VAL A 103 2.88 -16.79 -10.39
CA VAL A 103 4.17 -16.33 -10.92
C VAL A 103 3.99 -15.84 -12.35
N VAL A 104 4.59 -14.68 -12.65
CA VAL A 104 4.71 -14.15 -14.00
C VAL A 104 6.18 -13.98 -14.32
N THR A 105 6.67 -14.57 -15.40
CA THR A 105 8.03 -14.37 -15.87
C THR A 105 8.04 -13.64 -17.20
N LEU A 106 8.87 -12.61 -17.31
CA LEU A 106 9.04 -11.75 -18.46
C LEU A 106 10.43 -11.97 -19.06
N ALA A 107 10.52 -12.36 -20.33
CA ALA A 107 11.79 -12.61 -21.03
C ALA A 107 12.80 -13.41 -20.17
N SER A 108 12.32 -14.47 -19.52
CA SER A 108 13.09 -15.27 -18.56
C SER A 108 13.11 -16.72 -19.03
N ASN A 109 14.27 -17.36 -18.87
CA ASN A 109 14.45 -18.77 -19.21
C ASN A 109 14.73 -19.56 -17.92
N PRO A 110 13.97 -20.62 -17.61
CA PRO A 110 14.22 -21.45 -16.42
C PRO A 110 15.60 -22.11 -16.45
N ARG A 111 16.24 -22.20 -17.62
CA ARG A 111 17.65 -22.55 -17.79
C ARG A 111 18.27 -21.65 -18.87
N PHE A 112 18.93 -20.58 -18.44
CA PHE A 112 19.40 -19.53 -19.34
C PHE A 112 20.42 -20.02 -20.38
N VAL A 113 21.36 -20.87 -19.98
CA VAL A 113 22.38 -21.46 -20.86
C VAL A 113 21.84 -22.72 -21.55
N ALA A 114 22.02 -22.80 -22.87
CA ALA A 114 21.57 -23.92 -23.70
C ALA A 114 22.10 -25.27 -23.20
N ALA A 115 21.29 -26.32 -23.30
CA ALA A 115 21.68 -27.65 -22.87
C ALA A 115 20.90 -28.78 -23.54
N GLY A 116 21.62 -29.64 -24.27
CA GLY A 116 21.01 -30.68 -25.08
C GLY A 116 20.04 -30.04 -26.08
N ALA A 117 18.79 -30.47 -26.08
CA ALA A 117 17.73 -29.89 -26.92
C ALA A 117 17.09 -28.62 -26.31
N TRP A 118 17.42 -28.23 -25.08
CA TRP A 118 16.82 -27.07 -24.44
C TRP A 118 17.36 -25.77 -25.03
N PRO A 119 16.49 -24.88 -25.55
CA PRO A 119 16.90 -23.63 -26.15
C PRO A 119 17.33 -22.61 -25.08
N GLY A 120 18.48 -21.96 -25.31
CA GLY A 120 19.05 -20.97 -24.41
C GLY A 120 20.21 -20.23 -25.08
N MET A 121 20.92 -19.41 -24.31
CA MET A 121 22.14 -18.75 -24.78
C MET A 121 23.24 -19.80 -25.02
N ASP A 122 23.98 -19.67 -26.11
CA ASP A 122 25.11 -20.56 -26.40
C ASP A 122 26.13 -20.57 -25.25
N VAL A 123 26.63 -21.76 -24.90
CA VAL A 123 27.55 -21.96 -23.78
C VAL A 123 28.85 -21.17 -24.02
N GLY A 124 29.37 -21.19 -25.25
CA GLY A 124 30.59 -20.48 -25.62
C GLY A 124 30.40 -18.97 -25.56
N ASP A 125 29.31 -18.45 -26.12
CA ASP A 125 28.98 -17.03 -26.07
C ASP A 125 28.79 -16.51 -24.64
N PHE A 126 28.17 -17.32 -23.78
CA PHE A 126 27.94 -16.97 -22.38
C PHE A 126 29.23 -16.99 -21.56
N GLU A 127 30.07 -18.03 -21.69
CA GLU A 127 31.36 -18.07 -21.01
C GLU A 127 32.31 -16.96 -21.51
N ALA A 128 32.30 -16.67 -22.81
CA ALA A 128 33.03 -15.52 -23.36
C ALA A 128 32.52 -14.19 -22.76
N PHE A 129 31.21 -14.03 -22.59
CA PHE A 129 30.63 -12.86 -21.93
C PHE A 129 31.07 -12.77 -20.46
N ARG A 130 31.03 -13.88 -19.70
CA ARG A 130 31.46 -13.92 -18.29
C ARG A 130 32.93 -13.57 -18.13
N ALA A 131 33.80 -14.15 -18.97
CA ALA A 131 35.22 -13.84 -18.98
C ALA A 131 35.47 -12.37 -19.33
N GLY A 132 34.78 -11.84 -20.36
CA GLY A 132 34.84 -10.44 -20.75
C GLY A 132 34.39 -9.49 -19.64
N TYR A 133 33.27 -9.80 -18.97
CA TYR A 133 32.78 -9.02 -17.82
C TYR A 133 33.73 -9.07 -16.63
N ALA A 134 34.37 -10.22 -16.38
CA ALA A 134 35.36 -10.34 -15.31
C ALA A 134 36.60 -9.46 -15.56
N ALA A 135 37.01 -9.33 -16.82
CA ALA A 135 38.15 -8.49 -17.24
C ALA A 135 37.80 -7.00 -17.29
N ASP A 136 36.66 -6.62 -17.88
CA ASP A 136 36.17 -5.25 -17.99
C ASP A 136 34.64 -5.21 -17.74
N PRO A 137 34.22 -4.97 -16.48
CA PRO A 137 32.81 -4.90 -16.11
C PRO A 137 32.04 -3.84 -16.90
N GLU A 138 32.66 -2.70 -17.22
CA GLU A 138 31.97 -1.59 -17.87
C GLU A 138 31.72 -1.88 -19.35
N ALA A 139 32.72 -2.40 -20.05
CA ALA A 139 32.54 -2.90 -21.41
C ALA A 139 31.55 -4.07 -21.46
N GLY A 140 31.62 -4.98 -20.48
CA GLY A 140 30.66 -6.07 -20.36
C GLY A 140 29.23 -5.58 -20.21
N LEU A 141 28.95 -4.58 -19.37
CA LEU A 141 27.60 -4.02 -19.24
C LEU A 141 27.13 -3.30 -20.50
N ARG A 142 28.01 -2.57 -21.21
CA ARG A 142 27.66 -1.97 -22.52
C ARG A 142 27.33 -3.04 -23.56
N ARG A 143 28.07 -4.15 -23.57
CA ARG A 143 27.78 -5.30 -24.44
C ARG A 143 26.43 -5.91 -24.07
N PHE A 144 26.14 -6.07 -22.78
CA PHE A 144 24.85 -6.58 -22.31
C PHE A 144 23.67 -5.69 -22.73
N ASP A 145 23.76 -4.37 -22.57
CA ASP A 145 22.72 -3.44 -23.04
C ASP A 145 22.49 -3.56 -24.55
N SER A 146 23.55 -3.78 -25.31
CA SER A 146 23.47 -3.99 -26.77
C SER A 146 22.77 -5.31 -27.11
N LEU A 147 23.06 -6.39 -26.38
CA LEU A 147 22.40 -7.68 -26.58
C LEU A 147 20.90 -7.63 -26.22
N GLN A 148 20.56 -7.00 -25.09
CA GLN A 148 19.17 -6.84 -24.65
C GLN A 148 18.31 -6.07 -25.67
N SER A 149 18.91 -5.11 -26.38
CA SER A 149 18.20 -4.21 -27.30
C SER A 149 18.32 -4.60 -28.78
N ALA A 150 19.04 -5.67 -29.12
CA ALA A 150 19.42 -5.99 -30.49
C ALA A 150 18.23 -6.19 -31.45
N GLY A 151 17.12 -6.74 -30.96
CA GLY A 151 15.90 -6.96 -31.75
C GLY A 151 14.79 -5.93 -31.54
N ALA A 152 15.09 -4.81 -30.87
CA ALA A 152 14.13 -3.73 -30.66
C ALA A 152 13.80 -2.98 -31.95
N GLY A 153 12.60 -2.41 -32.04
CA GLY A 153 12.23 -1.52 -33.16
C GLY A 153 13.06 -0.22 -33.20
N ASP A 154 13.44 0.31 -32.03
CA ASP A 154 14.41 1.41 -31.89
C ASP A 154 15.47 1.05 -30.82
N PRO A 155 16.52 0.29 -31.20
CA PRO A 155 17.56 -0.11 -30.27
C PRO A 155 18.30 1.08 -29.65
N ARG A 156 18.41 2.20 -30.38
CA ARG A 156 19.14 3.39 -29.89
C ARG A 156 18.37 4.09 -28.78
N ALA A 157 17.05 4.22 -28.90
CA ALA A 157 16.23 4.76 -27.83
C ALA A 157 16.25 3.87 -26.59
N LEU A 158 16.16 2.56 -26.79
CA LEU A 158 16.16 1.60 -25.70
C LEU A 158 17.50 1.58 -24.95
N LEU A 159 18.63 1.63 -25.66
CA LEU A 159 19.96 1.80 -25.06
C LEU A 159 20.06 3.07 -24.22
N ARG A 160 19.49 4.19 -24.69
CA ARG A 160 19.46 5.44 -23.88
C ARG A 160 18.61 5.27 -22.62
N ALA A 161 17.47 4.57 -22.71
CA ALA A 161 16.62 4.31 -21.56
C ALA A 161 17.31 3.39 -20.53
N LEU A 162 17.87 2.27 -20.97
CA LEU A 162 18.65 1.35 -20.11
C LEU A 162 19.78 2.08 -19.39
N ARG A 163 20.52 2.95 -20.08
CA ARG A 163 21.59 3.77 -19.47
C ARG A 163 21.07 4.74 -18.41
N ARG A 164 19.89 5.35 -18.61
CA ARG A 164 19.26 6.24 -17.61
C ARG A 164 18.80 5.47 -16.37
N HIS A 165 18.38 4.23 -16.56
CA HIS A 165 17.96 3.35 -15.47
C HIS A 165 19.13 2.65 -14.77
N ARG A 166 20.39 3.01 -15.06
CA ARG A 166 21.54 2.58 -14.27
C ARG A 166 21.84 3.61 -13.20
N SER A 167 21.85 3.15 -11.95
CA SER A 167 22.16 4.00 -10.79
C SER A 167 23.66 4.02 -10.45
N GLN A 168 24.48 3.10 -10.97
CA GLN A 168 25.91 2.97 -10.63
C GLN A 168 26.81 2.40 -11.75
N PRO A 169 28.13 2.68 -11.71
CA PRO A 169 29.12 2.09 -12.60
C PRO A 169 29.27 0.58 -12.38
N ALA A 170 29.72 -0.13 -13.42
CA ALA A 170 29.92 -1.56 -13.39
C ALA A 170 30.99 -1.99 -12.38
N GLY A 171 30.73 -3.05 -11.60
CA GLY A 171 31.66 -3.56 -10.59
C GLY A 171 31.54 -5.07 -10.35
N GLY A 172 32.37 -5.59 -9.44
CA GLY A 172 32.37 -7.02 -9.10
C GLY A 172 31.07 -7.53 -8.46
N GLU A 173 30.20 -6.63 -7.98
CA GLU A 173 28.97 -6.96 -7.27
C GLU A 173 27.91 -7.66 -8.13
N LEU A 174 27.98 -7.51 -9.47
CA LEU A 174 27.06 -8.18 -10.39
C LEU A 174 27.46 -9.62 -10.74
N ARG A 175 28.68 -10.04 -10.42
CA ARG A 175 29.20 -11.38 -10.79
C ARG A 175 28.33 -12.55 -10.28
N PRO A 176 27.82 -12.54 -9.03
CA PRO A 176 26.97 -13.62 -8.53
C PRO A 176 25.72 -13.85 -9.37
N GLY A 177 25.11 -12.79 -9.92
CA GLY A 177 23.94 -12.94 -10.79
C GLY A 177 24.25 -13.68 -12.09
N LEU A 178 25.47 -13.52 -12.64
CA LEU A 178 25.93 -14.31 -13.79
C LEU A 178 26.19 -15.77 -13.40
N GLU A 179 26.68 -16.03 -12.19
CA GLU A 179 26.83 -17.39 -11.68
C GLU A 179 25.47 -18.08 -11.51
N TRP A 180 24.45 -17.37 -11.03
CA TRP A 180 23.09 -17.89 -10.94
C TRP A 180 22.50 -18.20 -12.31
N LEU A 181 22.63 -17.30 -13.30
CA LEU A 181 22.22 -17.56 -14.68
C LEU A 181 22.91 -18.79 -15.27
N ALA A 182 24.18 -19.03 -14.91
CA ALA A 182 24.95 -20.19 -15.37
C ALA A 182 24.45 -21.51 -14.77
N GLN A 183 24.04 -21.49 -13.50
CA GLN A 183 23.84 -22.70 -12.69
C GLN A 183 22.37 -23.09 -12.50
N LEU A 184 21.44 -22.12 -12.50
CA LEU A 184 20.03 -22.40 -12.26
C LEU A 184 19.43 -23.18 -13.42
N ASP A 185 18.89 -24.35 -13.11
CA ASP A 185 18.07 -25.17 -13.99
C ASP A 185 16.75 -25.48 -13.29
N GLN A 186 15.74 -24.69 -13.63
CA GLN A 186 14.45 -24.68 -12.96
C GLN A 186 13.39 -25.45 -13.75
N ARG A 187 13.76 -26.25 -14.75
CA ARG A 187 12.78 -26.97 -15.59
C ARG A 187 11.94 -27.96 -14.78
N GLU A 188 12.56 -28.68 -13.84
CA GLU A 188 11.85 -29.55 -12.91
C GLU A 188 10.99 -28.78 -11.91
N LEU A 189 11.48 -27.65 -11.42
CA LEU A 189 10.75 -26.76 -10.51
C LEU A 189 9.47 -26.26 -11.21
N LEU A 190 9.61 -25.75 -12.44
CA LEU A 190 8.52 -25.22 -13.24
C LEU A 190 7.40 -26.24 -13.48
N ARG A 191 7.78 -27.50 -13.75
CA ARG A 191 6.81 -28.59 -13.96
C ARG A 191 6.01 -28.90 -12.68
N ARG A 192 6.63 -28.78 -11.50
CA ARG A 192 6.02 -29.12 -10.21
C ARG A 192 5.31 -27.95 -9.53
N LEU A 193 5.47 -26.74 -10.06
CA LEU A 193 4.94 -25.54 -9.44
C LEU A 193 3.40 -25.53 -9.52
N ALA A 194 2.74 -25.62 -8.36
CA ALA A 194 1.29 -25.76 -8.27
C ALA A 194 0.52 -24.44 -8.43
N VAL A 195 1.20 -23.30 -8.33
CA VAL A 195 0.59 -21.97 -8.47
C VAL A 195 0.41 -21.63 -9.96
N PRO A 196 -0.59 -20.81 -10.33
CA PRO A 196 -0.73 -20.32 -11.70
C PRO A 196 0.53 -19.64 -12.20
N GLN A 197 0.91 -19.91 -13.44
CA GLN A 197 2.11 -19.35 -14.04
C GLN A 197 1.87 -18.77 -15.44
N LEU A 198 2.39 -17.57 -15.68
CA LEU A 198 2.40 -16.92 -16.99
C LEU A 198 3.86 -16.67 -17.42
N HIS A 199 4.21 -17.15 -18.60
CA HIS A 199 5.53 -16.96 -19.20
C HIS A 199 5.39 -16.10 -20.47
N LEU A 200 5.71 -14.81 -20.36
CA LEU A 200 5.71 -13.88 -21.49
C LEU A 200 7.12 -13.77 -22.06
N LEU A 201 7.32 -14.27 -23.26
CA LEU A 201 8.55 -14.15 -24.03
C LEU A 201 8.42 -13.06 -25.10
N ALA A 202 9.52 -12.70 -25.73
CA ALA A 202 9.57 -11.70 -26.78
C ALA A 202 10.05 -12.33 -28.10
N GLU A 203 9.42 -11.95 -29.21
CA GLU A 203 9.71 -12.52 -30.54
C GLU A 203 11.15 -12.28 -30.99
N ASN A 204 11.65 -11.05 -30.80
CA ASN A 204 12.97 -10.61 -31.26
C ASN A 204 13.97 -10.50 -30.10
N ASP A 205 13.86 -11.37 -29.10
CA ASP A 205 14.75 -11.37 -27.94
C ASP A 205 16.15 -11.89 -28.32
N GLY A 206 17.17 -11.06 -28.09
CA GLY A 206 18.57 -11.35 -28.42
C GLY A 206 19.35 -12.13 -27.35
N LEU A 207 18.73 -12.43 -26.21
CA LEU A 207 19.31 -13.21 -25.11
C LEU A 207 18.57 -14.51 -24.87
N VAL A 208 17.25 -14.48 -25.00
CA VAL A 208 16.37 -15.63 -24.82
C VAL A 208 15.72 -15.96 -26.15
N PRO A 209 15.90 -17.17 -26.71
CA PRO A 209 15.33 -17.50 -28.02
C PRO A 209 13.81 -17.68 -27.94
N GLY A 210 13.06 -16.58 -28.08
CA GLY A 210 11.64 -16.50 -27.73
C GLY A 210 10.75 -17.60 -28.31
N ALA A 211 10.76 -17.79 -29.63
CA ALA A 211 9.92 -18.79 -30.29
C ALA A 211 10.30 -20.24 -29.93
N ALA A 212 11.60 -20.56 -29.94
CA ALA A 212 12.08 -21.90 -29.61
C ALA A 212 11.83 -22.24 -28.12
N LEU A 213 12.06 -21.28 -27.23
CA LEU A 213 11.78 -21.44 -25.81
C LEU A 213 10.28 -21.54 -25.54
N ALA A 214 9.43 -20.80 -26.25
CA ALA A 214 7.98 -20.93 -26.11
C ALA A 214 7.51 -22.35 -26.44
N ALA A 215 8.03 -22.94 -27.52
CA ALA A 215 7.74 -24.34 -27.87
C ALA A 215 8.20 -25.32 -26.78
N ALA A 216 9.44 -25.18 -26.31
CA ALA A 216 9.99 -26.03 -25.26
C ALA A 216 9.26 -25.90 -23.92
N LEU A 217 8.83 -24.68 -23.55
CA LEU A 217 7.99 -24.45 -22.37
C LEU A 217 6.59 -25.03 -22.52
N GLY A 218 6.00 -24.92 -23.73
CA GLY A 218 4.71 -25.52 -24.05
C GLY A 218 4.73 -27.04 -23.89
N GLU A 219 5.78 -27.71 -24.35
CA GLU A 219 5.98 -29.15 -24.13
C GLU A 219 6.21 -29.47 -22.64
N LEU A 220 7.05 -28.69 -21.96
CA LEU A 220 7.38 -28.89 -20.55
C LEU A 220 6.16 -28.78 -19.63
N LEU A 221 5.21 -27.91 -19.99
CA LEU A 221 4.04 -27.54 -19.19
C LEU A 221 2.72 -28.04 -19.79
N ALA A 222 2.76 -28.96 -20.76
CA ALA A 222 1.59 -29.45 -21.48
C ALA A 222 0.47 -29.98 -20.55
N ASP A 223 0.86 -30.59 -19.42
CA ASP A 223 -0.07 -31.15 -18.43
C ASP A 223 -0.49 -30.15 -17.34
N ASN A 224 -0.05 -28.89 -17.41
CA ASN A 224 -0.36 -27.86 -16.42
C ASN A 224 -1.37 -26.84 -16.98
N GLU A 225 -2.65 -27.09 -16.75
CA GLU A 225 -3.76 -26.22 -17.19
C GLU A 225 -3.72 -24.81 -16.58
N ARG A 226 -2.92 -24.59 -15.52
CA ARG A 226 -2.74 -23.29 -14.85
C ARG A 226 -1.51 -22.53 -15.38
N ALA A 227 -0.86 -23.06 -16.42
CA ALA A 227 0.27 -22.45 -17.08
C ALA A 227 -0.12 -21.84 -18.43
N ALA A 228 0.37 -20.64 -18.69
CA ALA A 228 0.25 -19.99 -19.99
C ALA A 228 1.64 -19.56 -20.49
N VAL A 229 1.92 -19.83 -21.77
CA VAL A 229 3.16 -19.43 -22.45
C VAL A 229 2.76 -18.59 -23.65
N GLU A 230 3.25 -17.35 -23.72
CA GLU A 230 2.95 -16.44 -24.82
C GLU A 230 4.23 -15.79 -25.34
N VAL A 231 4.21 -15.42 -26.63
CA VAL A 231 5.28 -14.64 -27.27
C VAL A 231 4.70 -13.30 -27.69
N LEU A 232 5.32 -12.21 -27.25
CA LEU A 232 4.91 -10.86 -27.59
C LEU A 232 5.53 -10.46 -28.94
N PRO A 233 4.72 -10.19 -29.99
CA PRO A 233 5.24 -9.84 -31.31
C PRO A 233 6.01 -8.53 -31.31
N GLY A 234 7.08 -8.46 -32.10
CA GLY A 234 7.88 -7.25 -32.32
C GLY A 234 8.70 -6.74 -31.13
N ALA A 235 8.59 -7.37 -29.94
CA ALA A 235 9.32 -6.96 -28.74
C ALA A 235 10.71 -7.61 -28.67
N SER A 236 11.64 -6.95 -27.97
CA SER A 236 12.95 -7.49 -27.60
C SER A 236 12.99 -7.94 -26.14
N HIS A 237 14.19 -8.22 -25.60
CA HIS A 237 14.37 -8.63 -24.21
C HIS A 237 13.82 -7.61 -23.21
N VAL A 238 13.77 -6.32 -23.58
CA VAL A 238 13.42 -5.20 -22.68
C VAL A 238 11.94 -4.82 -22.81
N LEU A 239 11.10 -5.85 -22.92
CA LEU A 239 9.65 -5.72 -23.01
C LEU A 239 8.98 -4.86 -21.91
N PRO A 240 9.53 -4.70 -20.67
CA PRO A 240 8.96 -3.76 -19.73
C PRO A 240 9.01 -2.28 -20.17
N LEU A 241 10.02 -1.90 -20.98
CA LEU A 241 10.14 -0.53 -21.49
C LEU A 241 9.47 -0.36 -22.86
N GLU A 242 9.52 -1.38 -23.71
CA GLU A 242 9.05 -1.30 -25.10
C GLU A 242 7.54 -1.47 -25.23
N ALA A 243 6.96 -2.40 -24.45
CA ALA A 243 5.56 -2.78 -24.59
C ALA A 243 4.79 -2.79 -23.26
N PRO A 244 4.91 -1.76 -22.40
CA PRO A 244 4.37 -1.78 -21.04
C PRO A 244 2.86 -1.99 -20.97
N ALA A 245 2.10 -1.41 -21.91
CA ALA A 245 0.65 -1.57 -21.95
C ALA A 245 0.24 -3.01 -22.31
N ALA A 246 0.91 -3.63 -23.28
CA ALA A 246 0.65 -5.00 -23.67
C ALA A 246 1.00 -5.98 -22.54
N VAL A 247 2.16 -5.78 -21.89
CA VAL A 247 2.58 -6.58 -20.75
C VAL A 247 1.58 -6.46 -19.60
N ALA A 248 1.21 -5.24 -19.20
CA ALA A 248 0.25 -5.03 -18.11
C ALA A 248 -1.13 -5.64 -18.44
N SER A 249 -1.59 -5.52 -19.69
CA SER A 249 -2.83 -6.12 -20.15
C SER A 249 -2.81 -7.64 -20.07
N ARG A 250 -1.71 -8.29 -20.48
CA ARG A 250 -1.55 -9.75 -20.40
C ARG A 250 -1.51 -10.26 -18.97
N ILE A 251 -0.79 -9.57 -18.08
CA ILE A 251 -0.80 -9.88 -16.65
C ILE A 251 -2.22 -9.78 -16.10
N GLY A 252 -2.93 -8.68 -16.38
CA GLY A 252 -4.31 -8.50 -15.93
C GLY A 252 -5.25 -9.59 -16.45
N ALA A 253 -5.20 -9.88 -17.74
CA ALA A 253 -6.05 -10.90 -18.38
C ALA A 253 -5.81 -12.30 -17.81
N PHE A 254 -4.53 -12.68 -17.63
CA PHE A 254 -4.16 -13.95 -17.02
C PHE A 254 -4.71 -14.08 -15.60
N LEU A 255 -4.48 -13.07 -14.76
CA LEU A 255 -4.95 -13.10 -13.38
C LEU A 255 -6.49 -13.08 -13.30
N GLU A 256 -7.18 -12.34 -14.17
CA GLU A 256 -8.65 -12.35 -14.25
C GLU A 256 -9.17 -13.75 -14.65
N SER A 257 -8.60 -14.36 -15.70
CA SER A 257 -8.99 -15.71 -16.15
C SER A 257 -8.71 -16.80 -15.11
N GLY A 258 -7.67 -16.63 -14.31
CA GLY A 258 -7.32 -17.52 -13.21
C GLY A 258 -8.17 -17.31 -11.95
N GLY A 259 -9.12 -16.37 -11.96
CA GLY A 259 -9.91 -15.99 -10.79
C GLY A 259 -9.08 -15.34 -9.67
N LEU A 260 -7.86 -14.89 -10.00
CA LEU A 260 -6.92 -14.27 -9.06
C LEU A 260 -7.13 -12.77 -8.93
N LEU A 261 -7.78 -12.13 -9.91
CA LEU A 261 -8.38 -10.82 -9.72
C LEU A 261 -9.79 -11.03 -9.15
N ALA A 262 -9.89 -11.52 -7.92
CA ALA A 262 -11.15 -11.46 -7.19
C ALA A 262 -11.51 -9.99 -6.91
N GLY A 263 -12.71 -9.73 -6.37
CA GLY A 263 -12.98 -8.46 -5.70
C GLY A 263 -11.87 -8.12 -4.67
N PRO A 264 -11.76 -6.86 -4.22
CA PRO A 264 -10.59 -6.32 -3.50
C PRO A 264 -9.88 -7.34 -2.59
N VAL A 265 -8.53 -7.40 -2.67
CA VAL A 265 -7.69 -8.21 -1.76
C VAL A 265 -8.20 -8.02 -0.34
N GLU A 266 -8.40 -9.10 0.40
CA GLU A 266 -8.64 -9.05 1.84
C GLU A 266 -7.42 -8.47 2.57
N GLN A 267 -7.29 -7.16 2.52
CA GLN A 267 -7.03 -6.39 3.74
C GLN A 267 -8.32 -6.47 4.56
N PRO A 268 -8.27 -6.58 5.91
CA PRO A 268 -9.48 -6.61 6.73
C PRO A 268 -10.41 -5.49 6.27
N ALA A 269 -11.62 -5.86 5.86
CA ALA A 269 -12.31 -5.12 4.83
C ALA A 269 -12.74 -3.74 5.37
N THR A 270 -11.98 -2.72 4.98
CA THR A 270 -12.17 -1.35 5.46
C THR A 270 -13.56 -0.86 5.05
N PRO A 271 -14.33 -0.24 5.95
CA PRO A 271 -15.65 0.29 5.64
C PRO A 271 -15.63 1.17 4.39
N ALA A 272 -16.64 1.07 3.53
CA ALA A 272 -16.75 1.98 2.40
C ALA A 272 -17.00 3.41 2.93
N LYS A 273 -16.21 4.39 2.47
CA LYS A 273 -16.36 5.79 2.89
C LYS A 273 -17.77 6.34 2.72
N ARG A 274 -18.48 5.90 1.68
CA ARG A 274 -19.90 6.24 1.47
C ARG A 274 -20.79 5.79 2.62
N ASP A 275 -20.54 4.62 3.19
CA ASP A 275 -21.36 4.09 4.28
C ASP A 275 -21.10 4.86 5.58
N ILE A 276 -19.84 5.24 5.83
CA ILE A 276 -19.45 6.15 6.91
C ILE A 276 -20.17 7.49 6.75
N ALA A 277 -20.03 8.11 5.57
CA ALA A 277 -20.67 9.39 5.23
C ALA A 277 -22.19 9.36 5.46
N ALA A 278 -22.85 8.28 5.01
CA ALA A 278 -24.28 8.10 5.19
C ALA A 278 -24.67 7.88 6.66
N SER A 279 -23.85 7.16 7.44
CA SER A 279 -24.07 6.95 8.88
C SER A 279 -24.05 8.26 9.64
N PHE A 280 -23.00 9.06 9.45
CA PHE A 280 -22.86 10.37 10.08
C PHE A 280 -23.90 11.37 9.57
N SER A 281 -24.23 11.37 8.28
CA SER A 281 -25.27 12.24 7.73
C SER A 281 -26.64 12.02 8.42
N ARG A 282 -27.00 10.76 8.73
CA ARG A 282 -28.22 10.45 9.49
C ARG A 282 -28.14 10.87 10.95
N ALA A 283 -26.95 10.86 11.53
CA ALA A 283 -26.72 11.21 12.92
C ALA A 283 -26.71 12.73 13.17
N ALA A 284 -26.50 13.56 12.15
CA ALA A 284 -26.21 14.99 12.28
C ALA A 284 -27.11 15.75 13.27
N CYS A 285 -28.43 15.55 13.22
CA CYS A 285 -29.38 16.24 14.09
C CYS A 285 -29.30 15.81 15.57
N LEU A 286 -28.86 14.59 15.87
CA LEU A 286 -28.77 14.04 17.22
C LEU A 286 -27.34 13.97 17.75
N TYR A 287 -26.34 14.17 16.87
CA TYR A 287 -24.93 14.00 17.17
C TYR A 287 -24.49 14.77 18.41
N ASP A 288 -24.79 16.07 18.45
CA ASP A 288 -24.39 16.96 19.54
C ASP A 288 -24.99 16.53 20.90
N SER A 289 -26.12 15.81 20.94
CA SER A 289 -26.74 15.37 22.19
C SER A 289 -25.96 14.27 22.92
N VAL A 290 -25.12 13.53 22.19
CA VAL A 290 -24.38 12.35 22.69
C VAL A 290 -22.85 12.49 22.54
N ALA A 291 -22.37 13.62 22.03
CA ALA A 291 -20.96 13.87 21.71
C ALA A 291 -20.06 14.25 22.91
N THR A 292 -20.23 13.60 24.07
CA THR A 292 -19.51 13.96 25.30
C THR A 292 -17.99 13.75 25.18
N LEU A 293 -17.55 12.57 24.70
CA LEU A 293 -16.13 12.29 24.48
C LEU A 293 -15.53 13.23 23.42
N GLN A 294 -16.26 13.44 22.33
CA GLN A 294 -15.82 14.24 21.19
C GLN A 294 -15.56 15.69 21.62
N ARG A 295 -16.46 16.27 22.42
CA ARG A 295 -16.25 17.61 23.01
C ARG A 295 -15.05 17.65 23.95
N ALA A 296 -14.88 16.65 24.81
CA ALA A 296 -13.75 16.60 25.74
C ALA A 296 -12.41 16.52 25.00
N VAL A 297 -12.30 15.63 24.00
CA VAL A 297 -11.10 15.47 23.17
C VAL A 297 -10.84 16.72 22.32
N ALA A 298 -11.87 17.31 21.72
CA ALA A 298 -11.73 18.56 20.98
C ALA A 298 -11.25 19.70 21.88
N GLY A 299 -11.77 19.81 23.11
CA GLY A 299 -11.31 20.78 24.11
C GLY A 299 -9.83 20.65 24.44
N GLN A 300 -9.37 19.44 24.76
CA GLN A 300 -7.95 19.17 25.01
C GLN A 300 -7.07 19.42 23.77
N LEU A 301 -7.57 19.10 22.58
CA LEU A 301 -6.84 19.40 21.33
C LEU A 301 -6.74 20.91 21.09
N LEU A 302 -7.80 21.67 21.37
CA LEU A 302 -7.81 23.14 21.28
C LEU A 302 -6.79 23.76 22.24
N GLU A 303 -6.59 23.22 23.44
CA GLU A 303 -5.58 23.70 24.39
C GLU A 303 -4.14 23.64 23.85
N ARG A 304 -3.87 22.75 22.88
CA ARG A 304 -2.56 22.65 22.21
C ARG A 304 -2.32 23.76 21.19
N LEU A 305 -3.36 24.49 20.81
CA LEU A 305 -3.23 25.65 19.93
C LEU A 305 -2.78 26.88 20.72
N GLN A 306 -1.83 27.62 20.16
CA GLN A 306 -1.47 28.94 20.67
C GLN A 306 -2.41 29.99 20.07
N PRO A 307 -3.06 30.85 20.87
CA PRO A 307 -3.87 31.96 20.36
C PRO A 307 -3.01 32.92 19.52
N ALA A 308 -3.55 33.40 18.41
CA ALA A 308 -2.87 34.40 17.59
C ALA A 308 -3.92 35.38 17.03
N ALA A 309 -4.32 36.34 17.86
CA ALA A 309 -5.44 37.25 17.57
C ALA A 309 -5.24 38.04 16.26
N ASP A 310 -4.00 38.43 15.96
CA ASP A 310 -3.67 39.26 14.80
C ASP A 310 -3.40 38.47 13.51
N ALA A 311 -3.29 37.14 13.60
CA ALA A 311 -2.91 36.30 12.47
C ALA A 311 -4.12 36.03 11.55
N ALA A 312 -3.98 36.35 10.26
CA ALA A 312 -4.96 36.05 9.23
C ALA A 312 -4.68 34.68 8.59
N LEU A 313 -4.91 33.61 9.34
CA LEU A 313 -4.63 32.24 8.92
C LEU A 313 -5.75 31.64 8.06
N ASN A 314 -5.42 30.82 7.07
CA ASN A 314 -6.37 29.90 6.44
C ASN A 314 -6.46 28.62 7.29
N ILE A 315 -7.62 28.40 7.91
CA ILE A 315 -7.84 27.34 8.91
C ILE A 315 -8.82 26.32 8.35
N LEU A 316 -8.37 25.07 8.23
CA LEU A 316 -9.23 23.93 7.91
C LEU A 316 -9.61 23.18 9.18
N ASP A 317 -10.90 23.04 9.43
CA ASP A 317 -11.48 22.08 10.38
C ASP A 317 -11.84 20.81 9.59
N LEU A 318 -10.94 19.82 9.66
CA LEU A 318 -10.96 18.59 8.88
C LEU A 318 -11.73 17.51 9.65
N GLY A 319 -12.86 17.08 9.09
CA GLY A 319 -13.87 16.31 9.81
C GLY A 319 -14.65 17.17 10.80
N CYS A 320 -15.12 18.34 10.35
CA CYS A 320 -15.73 19.35 11.22
C CYS A 320 -17.05 18.92 11.88
N GLY A 321 -17.69 17.83 11.41
CA GLY A 321 -18.99 17.39 11.86
C GLY A 321 -20.03 18.50 11.79
N THR A 322 -20.73 18.73 12.89
CA THR A 322 -21.74 19.79 13.06
C THR A 322 -21.14 21.20 13.23
N GLY A 323 -19.82 21.36 13.07
CA GLY A 323 -19.11 22.64 13.22
C GLY A 323 -18.89 23.05 14.68
N SER A 324 -18.97 22.11 15.62
CA SER A 324 -18.91 22.38 17.06
C SER A 324 -17.62 23.08 17.53
N SER A 325 -16.49 22.84 16.86
CA SER A 325 -15.19 23.46 17.19
C SER A 325 -15.02 24.87 16.60
N ARG A 326 -15.91 25.28 15.70
CA ARG A 326 -15.81 26.56 14.99
C ARG A 326 -15.79 27.77 15.94
N PRO A 327 -16.68 27.92 16.94
CA PRO A 327 -16.66 29.09 17.83
C PRO A 327 -15.34 29.25 18.57
N ASP A 328 -14.76 28.14 19.04
CA ASP A 328 -13.47 28.12 19.73
C ASP A 328 -12.30 28.49 18.82
N LEU A 329 -12.26 27.94 17.61
CA LEU A 329 -11.25 28.27 16.61
C LEU A 329 -11.31 29.74 16.22
N MET A 330 -12.51 30.29 15.99
CA MET A 330 -12.68 31.70 15.62
C MET A 330 -12.44 32.66 16.79
N ARG A 331 -12.66 32.23 18.02
CA ARG A 331 -12.26 33.02 19.20
C ARG A 331 -10.74 33.10 19.33
N ARG A 332 -10.01 32.04 18.99
CA ARG A 332 -8.53 32.01 19.02
C ARG A 332 -7.88 32.71 17.84
N TYR A 333 -8.55 32.69 16.68
CA TYR A 333 -8.09 33.28 15.42
C TYR A 333 -9.20 34.14 14.78
N PRO A 334 -9.52 35.29 15.37
CA PRO A 334 -10.65 36.14 14.95
C PRO A 334 -10.47 36.73 13.54
N ARG A 335 -9.23 36.82 13.04
CA ARG A 335 -8.91 37.24 11.66
C ARG A 335 -8.74 36.06 10.69
N GLY A 336 -8.86 34.82 11.17
CA GLY A 336 -8.69 33.62 10.37
C GLY A 336 -9.86 33.41 9.41
N ARG A 337 -9.57 32.75 8.28
CA ARG A 337 -10.57 32.27 7.33
C ARG A 337 -10.87 30.81 7.64
N TYR A 338 -12.10 30.54 8.07
CA TYR A 338 -12.54 29.19 8.43
C TYR A 338 -13.04 28.41 7.21
N ILE A 339 -12.54 27.19 7.08
CA ILE A 339 -12.99 26.18 6.12
C ILE A 339 -13.42 24.96 6.93
N GLY A 340 -14.69 24.61 6.93
CA GLY A 340 -15.20 23.37 7.50
C GLY A 340 -15.29 22.31 6.40
N LEU A 341 -14.66 21.15 6.60
CA LEU A 341 -14.72 20.04 5.66
C LEU A 341 -15.13 18.77 6.38
N ASP A 342 -16.09 18.03 5.83
CA ASP A 342 -16.49 16.73 6.32
C ASP A 342 -16.84 15.80 5.15
N LEU A 343 -16.66 14.50 5.36
CA LEU A 343 -17.03 13.47 4.38
C LEU A 343 -18.57 13.33 4.29
N ALA A 344 -19.29 13.61 5.38
CA ALA A 344 -20.73 13.49 5.48
C ALA A 344 -21.44 14.79 5.10
N GLU A 345 -22.13 14.77 3.96
CA GLU A 345 -22.93 15.90 3.49
C GLU A 345 -23.98 16.38 4.52
N GLY A 346 -24.61 15.46 5.26
CA GLY A 346 -25.58 15.83 6.29
C GLY A 346 -24.97 16.60 7.46
N MET A 347 -23.70 16.33 7.79
CA MET A 347 -22.96 17.09 8.81
C MET A 347 -22.69 18.52 8.32
N ILE A 348 -22.22 18.66 7.07
CA ILE A 348 -22.00 19.95 6.44
C ILE A 348 -23.29 20.76 6.32
N ALA A 349 -24.39 20.15 5.89
CA ALA A 349 -25.67 20.82 5.79
C ALA A 349 -26.14 21.36 7.16
N HIS A 350 -25.97 20.57 8.23
CA HIS A 350 -26.31 20.98 9.59
C HIS A 350 -25.40 22.11 10.10
N ALA A 351 -24.08 21.98 9.93
CA ALA A 351 -23.12 22.99 10.35
C ALA A 351 -23.35 24.33 9.62
N ARG A 352 -23.62 24.25 8.31
CA ARG A 352 -23.94 25.40 7.47
C ARG A 352 -25.19 26.12 7.95
N GLN A 353 -26.28 25.40 8.25
CA GLN A 353 -27.51 25.99 8.79
C GLN A 353 -27.28 26.72 10.12
N ARG A 354 -26.34 26.24 10.94
CA ARG A 354 -26.04 26.82 12.26
C ARG A 354 -25.14 28.07 12.20
N PHE A 355 -24.27 28.18 11.18
CA PHE A 355 -23.16 29.15 11.20
C PHE A 355 -23.01 30.01 9.93
N GLU A 356 -23.82 29.84 8.89
CA GLU A 356 -23.85 30.77 7.74
C GLU A 356 -24.26 32.19 8.16
N PRO A 357 -23.66 33.25 7.57
CA PRO A 357 -22.79 33.24 6.38
C PRO A 357 -21.27 33.16 6.66
N ALA A 358 -20.84 32.78 7.87
CA ALA A 358 -19.45 32.94 8.29
C ALA A 358 -18.60 31.66 8.13
N GLY A 359 -18.20 31.32 6.90
CA GLY A 359 -17.22 30.26 6.61
C GLY A 359 -17.38 29.64 5.21
N LEU A 360 -16.38 28.88 4.76
CA LEU A 360 -16.49 28.00 3.59
C LEU A 360 -16.78 26.56 4.06
N TRP A 361 -17.83 25.94 3.54
CA TRP A 361 -18.23 24.57 3.91
C TRP A 361 -18.08 23.62 2.73
N LEU A 362 -17.29 22.58 2.89
CA LEU A 362 -16.93 21.64 1.82
C LEU A 362 -17.31 20.22 2.20
N VAL A 363 -17.86 19.47 1.24
CA VAL A 363 -17.96 18.02 1.34
C VAL A 363 -16.73 17.43 0.66
N GLY A 364 -15.95 16.62 1.37
CA GLY A 364 -14.69 16.11 0.82
C GLY A 364 -14.08 15.00 1.63
N ASP A 365 -13.13 14.30 1.00
CA ASP A 365 -12.36 13.24 1.62
C ASP A 365 -11.01 13.76 2.11
N ALA A 366 -10.66 13.49 3.37
CA ALA A 366 -9.38 13.83 3.95
C ALA A 366 -8.17 13.20 3.21
N GLU A 367 -8.39 12.08 2.51
CA GLU A 367 -7.36 11.42 1.69
C GLU A 367 -7.31 11.95 0.23
N ALA A 368 -8.14 12.94 -0.12
CA ALA A 368 -8.18 13.61 -1.42
C ALA A 368 -8.81 15.00 -1.27
N LEU A 369 -8.08 15.94 -0.66
CA LEU A 369 -8.58 17.25 -0.28
C LEU A 369 -8.85 18.13 -1.52
N PRO A 370 -10.04 18.73 -1.66
CA PRO A 370 -10.41 19.60 -2.78
C PRO A 370 -9.84 21.03 -2.59
N LEU A 371 -8.58 21.14 -2.19
CA LEU A 371 -7.88 22.39 -1.87
C LEU A 371 -6.57 22.47 -2.63
N ALA A 372 -6.15 23.67 -2.99
CA ALA A 372 -4.89 23.91 -3.67
C ALA A 372 -3.68 23.58 -2.77
N ALA A 373 -2.54 23.29 -3.38
CA ALA A 373 -1.29 23.10 -2.63
C ALA A 373 -0.88 24.40 -1.93
N GLY A 374 -0.35 24.30 -0.71
CA GLY A 374 0.10 25.45 0.07
C GLY A 374 -0.99 26.44 0.49
N ALA A 375 -2.27 26.05 0.45
CA ALA A 375 -3.41 26.92 0.72
C ALA A 375 -3.71 27.12 2.23
N LEU A 376 -3.20 26.26 3.11
CA LEU A 376 -3.59 26.21 4.52
C LEU A 376 -2.42 26.49 5.46
N ASP A 377 -2.66 27.28 6.48
CA ASP A 377 -1.67 27.55 7.53
C ASP A 377 -1.90 26.65 8.76
N LEU A 378 -3.17 26.31 9.02
CA LEU A 378 -3.56 25.47 10.14
C LEU A 378 -4.63 24.45 9.70
N VAL A 379 -4.40 23.17 10.02
CA VAL A 379 -5.43 22.14 10.00
C VAL A 379 -5.73 21.71 11.44
N PHE A 380 -6.99 21.72 11.83
CA PHE A 380 -7.50 21.18 13.08
C PHE A 380 -8.36 19.96 12.74
N SER A 381 -8.14 18.82 13.41
CA SER A 381 -8.89 17.59 13.13
C SER A 381 -9.14 16.79 14.41
N SER A 382 -10.35 16.84 14.96
CA SER A 382 -10.69 16.06 16.15
C SER A 382 -11.50 14.82 15.77
N LEU A 383 -10.94 13.64 16.05
CA LEU A 383 -11.59 12.33 15.88
C LEU A 383 -12.15 12.11 14.46
N ALA A 384 -11.37 12.50 13.44
CA ALA A 384 -11.67 12.22 12.04
C ALA A 384 -10.70 11.19 11.41
N PHE A 385 -9.44 11.18 11.84
CA PHE A 385 -8.37 10.37 11.23
C PHE A 385 -8.63 8.86 11.32
N GLN A 386 -9.37 8.39 12.34
CA GLN A 386 -9.72 6.97 12.44
C GLN A 386 -10.64 6.47 11.33
N TRP A 387 -11.21 7.38 10.53
CA TRP A 387 -12.00 7.07 9.34
C TRP A 387 -11.18 7.15 8.04
N CYS A 388 -9.87 7.42 8.16
CA CYS A 388 -8.90 7.37 7.07
C CYS A 388 -8.18 6.03 7.12
N TYR A 389 -8.35 5.23 6.07
CA TYR A 389 -7.80 3.87 5.98
C TYR A 389 -6.49 3.80 5.17
N ARG A 390 -6.07 4.92 4.58
CA ARG A 390 -4.83 5.11 3.84
C ARG A 390 -4.04 6.26 4.47
N PRO A 391 -3.42 6.04 5.65
CA PRO A 391 -2.73 7.09 6.38
C PRO A 391 -1.61 7.74 5.55
N GLU A 392 -0.98 7.01 4.63
CA GLU A 392 0.00 7.56 3.69
C GLU A 392 -0.60 8.60 2.74
N LYS A 393 -1.83 8.40 2.25
CA LYS A 393 -2.52 9.40 1.42
C LYS A 393 -2.93 10.60 2.25
N LEU A 394 -3.43 10.37 3.46
CA LEU A 394 -3.78 11.43 4.40
C LEU A 394 -2.58 12.35 4.69
N PHE A 395 -1.44 11.80 5.10
CA PHE A 395 -0.25 12.63 5.38
C PHE A 395 0.32 13.30 4.13
N ALA A 396 0.25 12.65 2.95
CA ALA A 396 0.64 13.28 1.69
C ALA A 396 -0.25 14.48 1.34
N GLU A 397 -1.57 14.34 1.51
CA GLU A 397 -2.52 15.42 1.27
C GLU A 397 -2.32 16.57 2.25
N LEU A 398 -2.14 16.29 3.54
CA LEU A 398 -1.79 17.31 4.55
C LEU A 398 -0.52 18.08 4.15
N ASN A 399 0.54 17.36 3.73
CA ASN A 399 1.77 18.01 3.28
C ASN A 399 1.55 18.90 2.06
N ARG A 400 0.73 18.42 1.11
CA ARG A 400 0.43 19.15 -0.12
C ARG A 400 -0.30 20.45 0.18
N VAL A 401 -1.35 20.42 1.00
CA VAL A 401 -2.22 21.58 1.25
C VAL A 401 -1.63 22.58 2.26
N LEU A 402 -0.76 22.14 3.17
CA LEU A 402 -0.11 23.04 4.12
C LEU A 402 0.90 23.96 3.42
N SER A 403 0.87 25.25 3.77
CA SER A 403 1.92 26.22 3.45
C SER A 403 3.23 25.85 4.17
N PRO A 404 4.41 26.28 3.68
CA PRO A 404 5.66 26.12 4.42
C PRO A 404 5.53 26.70 5.83
N GLY A 405 5.93 25.92 6.85
CA GLY A 405 5.71 26.28 8.26
C GLY A 405 4.31 26.04 8.81
N GLY A 406 3.34 25.70 7.94
CA GLY A 406 1.99 25.33 8.32
C GLY A 406 1.96 24.03 9.15
N ARG A 407 0.91 23.87 9.95
CA ARG A 407 0.78 22.73 10.86
C ARG A 407 -0.61 22.11 10.85
N CYS A 408 -0.68 20.81 11.12
CA CYS A 408 -1.91 20.10 11.44
C CYS A 408 -1.85 19.64 12.90
N VAL A 409 -2.85 19.99 13.71
CA VAL A 409 -3.08 19.38 15.02
C VAL A 409 -4.27 18.46 14.93
N PHE A 410 -4.13 17.23 15.40
CA PHE A 410 -5.18 16.24 15.32
C PHE A 410 -5.30 15.38 16.58
N ALA A 411 -6.49 14.80 16.76
CA ALA A 411 -6.73 13.72 17.70
C ALA A 411 -7.39 12.55 16.95
N THR A 412 -6.96 11.32 17.25
CA THR A 412 -7.52 10.09 16.68
C THR A 412 -7.62 9.00 17.74
N LEU A 413 -8.37 7.94 17.46
CA LEU A 413 -8.46 6.78 18.33
C LEU A 413 -7.34 5.77 18.03
N GLY A 414 -6.85 5.10 19.07
CA GLY A 414 -5.84 4.03 18.98
C GLY A 414 -6.39 2.63 19.27
N PRO A 415 -5.58 1.57 19.07
CA PRO A 415 -6.00 0.16 19.15
C PRO A 415 -6.59 -0.29 20.48
N ASP A 416 -6.25 0.36 21.60
CA ASP A 416 -6.74 0.01 22.94
C ASP A 416 -8.17 0.55 23.20
N THR A 417 -8.74 1.27 22.23
CA THR A 417 -10.09 1.82 22.30
C THR A 417 -11.17 0.74 22.27
N LEU A 418 -12.06 0.78 23.26
CA LEU A 418 -13.17 -0.14 23.49
C LEU A 418 -12.71 -1.59 23.63
N HIS A 419 -11.54 -1.82 24.24
CA HIS A 419 -11.02 -3.17 24.47
C HIS A 419 -11.96 -3.99 25.38
N GLU A 420 -12.69 -3.37 26.30
CA GLU A 420 -13.70 -4.06 27.13
C GLU A 420 -14.84 -4.61 26.26
N LEU A 421 -15.34 -3.81 25.32
CA LEU A 421 -16.37 -4.22 24.37
C LEU A 421 -15.87 -5.31 23.42
N ARG A 422 -14.62 -5.17 22.94
CA ARG A 422 -13.97 -6.17 22.10
C ARG A 422 -13.85 -7.52 22.82
N THR A 423 -13.43 -7.49 24.09
CA THR A 423 -13.30 -8.67 24.95
C THR A 423 -14.65 -9.33 25.22
N ALA A 424 -15.69 -8.53 25.51
CA ALA A 424 -17.04 -9.04 25.74
C ALA A 424 -17.64 -9.72 24.49
N TRP A 425 -17.39 -9.18 23.29
CA TRP A 425 -17.82 -9.80 22.04
C TRP A 425 -17.07 -11.07 21.70
N ALA A 426 -15.76 -11.13 21.99
CA ALA A 426 -14.94 -12.33 21.77
C ALA A 426 -15.42 -13.55 22.58
N ALA A 427 -16.17 -13.33 23.67
CA ALA A 427 -16.81 -14.40 24.44
C ALA A 427 -18.08 -14.97 23.76
N VAL A 428 -18.60 -14.32 22.72
CA VAL A 428 -19.85 -14.69 22.03
C VAL A 428 -19.57 -15.28 20.65
N ASP A 429 -18.73 -14.62 19.85
CA ASP A 429 -18.35 -15.06 18.51
C ASP A 429 -16.97 -14.50 18.10
N ALA A 430 -16.48 -14.93 16.93
CA ALA A 430 -15.19 -14.51 16.38
C ALA A 430 -15.29 -13.33 15.40
N HIS A 431 -16.47 -12.70 15.25
CA HIS A 431 -16.63 -11.60 14.31
C HIS A 431 -16.08 -10.28 14.87
N GLN A 432 -15.73 -9.36 13.98
CA GLN A 432 -15.27 -8.03 14.39
C GLN A 432 -16.47 -7.15 14.76
N HIS A 433 -16.59 -6.78 16.04
CA HIS A 433 -17.68 -5.95 16.57
C HIS A 433 -17.29 -4.50 16.91
N VAL A 434 -16.00 -4.17 16.81
CA VAL A 434 -15.44 -2.84 17.09
C VAL A 434 -14.56 -2.41 15.92
N ASN A 435 -14.63 -1.13 15.53
CA ASN A 435 -13.80 -0.56 14.45
C ASN A 435 -12.31 -0.80 14.74
N ARG A 436 -11.52 -1.02 13.67
CA ARG A 436 -10.06 -1.06 13.77
C ARG A 436 -9.51 0.36 13.84
N PHE A 437 -8.52 0.57 14.69
CA PHE A 437 -7.84 1.84 14.87
C PHE A 437 -6.34 1.65 14.59
N LEU A 438 -5.70 2.65 13.97
CA LEU A 438 -4.28 2.59 13.63
C LEU A 438 -3.42 2.73 14.87
N ALA A 439 -2.36 1.92 14.97
CA ALA A 439 -1.35 2.08 16.01
C ALA A 439 -0.48 3.32 15.77
N VAL A 440 0.13 3.84 16.84
CA VAL A 440 1.15 4.91 16.77
C VAL A 440 2.24 4.58 15.75
N THR A 441 2.73 3.35 15.75
CA THR A 441 3.77 2.89 14.82
C THR A 441 3.34 2.94 13.35
N GLU A 442 2.06 2.67 13.06
CA GLU A 442 1.49 2.77 11.72
C GLU A 442 1.39 4.23 11.27
N LEU A 443 0.93 5.13 12.16
CA LEU A 443 0.86 6.58 11.91
C LEU A 443 2.26 7.17 11.65
N GLU A 444 3.24 6.82 12.50
CA GLU A 444 4.63 7.23 12.30
C GLU A 444 5.22 6.69 11.01
N ALA A 445 4.99 5.42 10.69
CA ALA A 445 5.49 4.82 9.45
C ALA A 445 4.89 5.49 8.21
N ALA A 446 3.62 5.90 8.27
CA ALA A 446 2.99 6.66 7.20
C ALA A 446 3.59 8.08 7.07
N ALA A 447 3.73 8.81 8.17
CA ALA A 447 4.29 10.16 8.15
C ALA A 447 5.77 10.20 7.74
N ARG A 448 6.59 9.22 8.17
CA ARG A 448 8.02 9.11 7.77
C ARG A 448 8.23 9.00 6.27
N ARG A 449 7.22 8.58 5.50
CA ARG A 449 7.28 8.46 4.03
C ARG A 449 7.06 9.80 3.32
N VAL A 450 6.69 10.86 4.04
CA VAL A 450 6.40 12.18 3.49
C VAL A 450 7.58 13.13 3.78
N PRO A 451 8.36 13.53 2.76
CA PRO A 451 9.52 14.39 2.96
C PRO A 451 9.16 15.75 3.56
N GLY A 452 10.02 16.29 4.42
CA GLY A 452 9.84 17.62 5.02
C GLY A 452 8.76 17.71 6.10
N MET A 453 8.16 16.57 6.49
CA MET A 453 7.12 16.50 7.50
C MET A 453 7.67 16.01 8.85
N GLN A 454 7.39 16.75 9.91
CA GLN A 454 7.70 16.36 11.28
C GLN A 454 6.41 15.97 11.99
N LEU A 455 6.37 14.77 12.58
CA LEU A 455 5.24 14.27 13.36
C LEU A 455 5.66 14.11 14.83
N SER A 456 4.85 14.65 15.74
CA SER A 456 4.89 14.31 17.16
C SER A 456 3.56 13.68 17.58
N LEU A 457 3.61 12.68 18.47
CA LEU A 457 2.44 11.95 18.95
C LEU A 457 2.49 11.83 20.48
N GLN A 458 1.32 11.91 21.11
CA GLN A 458 1.11 11.66 22.53
C GLN A 458 -0.15 10.83 22.73
N ARG A 459 -0.04 9.76 23.53
CA ARG A 459 -1.17 8.89 23.90
C ARG A 459 -1.78 9.38 25.21
N ASP A 460 -3.10 9.32 25.30
CA ASP A 460 -3.87 9.53 26.53
C ASP A 460 -5.06 8.55 26.58
N TYR A 461 -5.64 8.33 27.76
CA TYR A 461 -6.74 7.39 27.95
C TYR A 461 -7.94 8.07 28.62
N HIS A 462 -9.09 7.97 27.99
CA HIS A 462 -10.36 8.45 28.51
C HIS A 462 -11.25 7.26 28.87
N CYS A 463 -11.62 7.14 30.14
CA CYS A 463 -12.55 6.11 30.60
C CYS A 463 -13.94 6.70 30.82
N MET A 464 -14.88 6.39 29.93
CA MET A 464 -16.29 6.73 30.12
C MET A 464 -16.96 5.69 31.02
N ARG A 465 -17.98 6.12 31.78
CA ARG A 465 -18.68 5.27 32.75
C ARG A 465 -20.17 5.21 32.43
N TYR A 466 -20.71 4.00 32.36
CA TYR A 466 -22.11 3.75 32.06
C TYR A 466 -22.76 2.89 33.15
N SER A 467 -24.05 3.08 33.39
CA SER A 467 -24.79 2.20 34.30
C SER A 467 -25.06 0.85 33.64
N ARG A 468 -25.32 0.85 32.33
CA ARG A 468 -25.59 -0.35 31.51
C ARG A 468 -24.87 -0.28 30.17
N VAL A 469 -24.37 -1.41 29.67
CA VAL A 469 -23.69 -1.49 28.35
C VAL A 469 -24.61 -1.08 27.19
N GLY A 470 -25.93 -1.24 27.34
CA GLY A 470 -26.91 -0.77 26.36
C GLY A 470 -26.88 0.74 26.14
N GLU A 471 -26.48 1.53 27.14
CA GLU A 471 -26.32 2.98 27.03
C GLU A 471 -25.13 3.32 26.12
N LEU A 472 -23.98 2.65 26.33
CA LEU A 472 -22.80 2.75 25.46
C LEU A 472 -23.16 2.39 24.01
N LEU A 473 -23.83 1.26 23.78
CA LEU A 473 -24.20 0.84 22.43
C LEU A 473 -25.16 1.82 21.75
N SER A 474 -26.11 2.37 22.51
CA SER A 474 -27.04 3.39 22.02
C SER A 474 -26.31 4.68 21.68
N GLU A 475 -25.33 5.09 22.49
CA GLU A 475 -24.50 6.28 22.27
C GLU A 475 -23.69 6.13 20.97
N LEU A 476 -22.94 5.03 20.81
CA LEU A 476 -22.17 4.74 19.60
C LEU A 476 -23.04 4.72 18.34
N LYS A 477 -24.25 4.16 18.43
CA LYS A 477 -25.21 4.16 17.32
C LYS A 477 -25.74 5.55 17.00
N THR A 478 -26.08 6.34 18.02
CA THR A 478 -26.62 7.70 17.87
C THR A 478 -25.59 8.65 17.29
N LEU A 479 -24.30 8.48 17.64
CA LEU A 479 -23.18 9.20 17.04
C LEU A 479 -22.95 8.86 15.56
N GLY A 480 -23.49 7.75 15.06
CA GLY A 480 -23.13 7.19 13.75
C GLY A 480 -21.81 6.41 13.75
N ALA A 481 -21.14 6.30 14.90
CA ALA A 481 -19.83 5.67 15.10
C ALA A 481 -19.89 4.19 15.50
N HIS A 482 -21.00 3.51 15.21
CA HIS A 482 -21.13 2.06 15.40
C HIS A 482 -20.20 1.28 14.46
N ASN A 483 -20.20 -0.05 14.58
CA ASN A 483 -19.35 -0.91 13.76
C ASN A 483 -19.75 -0.86 12.27
N MET A 484 -18.83 -0.32 11.46
CA MET A 484 -19.00 -0.16 10.02
C MET A 484 -18.17 -1.15 9.19
N ASN A 485 -17.43 -2.07 9.83
CA ASN A 485 -16.57 -3.05 9.15
C ASN A 485 -17.40 -3.97 8.24
N ARG A 486 -16.83 -4.37 7.10
CA ARG A 486 -17.50 -5.30 6.18
C ARG A 486 -17.55 -6.73 6.73
N ASP A 487 -16.60 -7.11 7.59
CA ASP A 487 -16.53 -8.43 8.26
C ASP A 487 -17.46 -8.54 9.49
N ARG A 488 -18.37 -7.57 9.68
CA ARG A 488 -19.41 -7.64 10.69
C ARG A 488 -20.43 -8.75 10.34
N PRO A 489 -21.09 -9.38 11.33
CA PRO A 489 -22.11 -10.38 11.04
C PRO A 489 -23.19 -9.84 10.09
N ALA A 490 -23.51 -10.61 9.04
CA ALA A 490 -24.62 -10.27 8.14
C ALA A 490 -25.96 -10.47 8.87
N GLY A 491 -26.68 -9.38 9.13
CA GLY A 491 -28.02 -9.41 9.75
C GLY A 491 -28.10 -8.73 11.13
N LEU A 492 -29.27 -8.82 11.76
CA LEU A 492 -29.48 -8.27 13.10
C LEU A 492 -28.78 -9.14 14.15
N THR A 493 -28.06 -8.50 15.07
CA THR A 493 -27.53 -9.16 16.27
C THR A 493 -28.64 -9.92 16.98
N SER A 494 -28.49 -11.24 17.13
CA SER A 494 -29.52 -12.05 17.79
C SER A 494 -29.68 -11.63 19.26
N ARG A 495 -30.90 -11.74 19.80
CA ARG A 495 -31.17 -11.45 21.22
C ARG A 495 -30.30 -12.29 22.15
N ARG A 496 -29.95 -13.52 21.73
CA ARG A 496 -29.04 -14.42 22.47
C ARG A 496 -27.61 -13.86 22.49
N ALA A 497 -27.09 -13.45 21.34
CA ALA A 497 -25.75 -12.86 21.24
C ALA A 497 -25.64 -11.57 22.07
N LEU A 498 -26.63 -10.67 21.97
CA LEU A 498 -26.64 -9.43 22.75
C LEU A 498 -26.71 -9.66 24.26
N ARG A 499 -27.46 -10.68 24.72
CA ARG A 499 -27.48 -11.09 26.13
C ARG A 499 -26.14 -11.69 26.57
N GLY A 500 -25.52 -12.53 25.73
CA GLY A 500 -24.21 -13.10 25.98
C GLY A 500 -23.14 -12.02 26.13
N MET A 501 -23.09 -11.07 25.21
CA MET A 501 -22.14 -9.95 25.27
C MET A 501 -22.40 -9.09 26.51
N SER A 502 -23.66 -8.74 26.78
CA SER A 502 -24.01 -7.97 27.98
C SER A 502 -23.57 -8.66 29.27
N ALA A 503 -23.79 -9.97 29.38
CA ALA A 503 -23.36 -10.75 30.54
C ALA A 503 -21.83 -10.82 30.66
N ALA A 504 -21.11 -10.99 29.55
CA ALA A 504 -19.66 -10.95 29.53
C ALA A 504 -19.12 -9.57 29.94
N TYR A 505 -19.74 -8.49 29.47
CA TYR A 505 -19.36 -7.12 29.79
C TYR A 505 -19.56 -6.80 31.28
N GLU A 506 -20.56 -7.37 31.94
CA GLU A 506 -20.80 -7.16 33.39
C GLU A 506 -19.61 -7.59 34.27
N SER A 507 -18.75 -8.50 33.79
CA SER A 507 -17.51 -8.84 34.50
C SER A 507 -16.54 -7.66 34.64
N GLN A 508 -16.70 -6.61 33.83
CA GLN A 508 -15.90 -5.39 33.84
C GLN A 508 -16.44 -4.33 34.83
N ARG A 509 -17.56 -4.61 35.54
CA ARG A 509 -18.17 -3.64 36.47
C ARG A 509 -17.25 -3.34 37.63
N ALA A 510 -16.91 -2.06 37.79
CA ALA A 510 -16.09 -1.55 38.87
C ALA A 510 -16.68 -0.26 39.43
N GLY A 511 -16.76 -0.16 40.77
CA GLY A 511 -17.33 1.02 41.42
C GLY A 511 -18.79 1.30 41.04
N GLY A 512 -19.59 0.25 40.80
CA GLY A 512 -21.00 0.37 40.44
C GLY A 512 -21.29 0.74 38.97
N THR A 513 -20.26 1.00 38.15
CA THR A 513 -20.41 1.38 36.73
C THR A 513 -19.59 0.49 35.81
N LEU A 514 -19.90 0.52 34.52
CA LEU A 514 -19.19 -0.19 33.46
C LEU A 514 -18.23 0.78 32.76
N PRO A 515 -16.95 0.41 32.61
CA PRO A 515 -15.98 1.22 31.88
C PRO A 515 -16.14 1.07 30.36
N ALA A 516 -15.83 2.14 29.63
CA ALA A 516 -15.50 2.10 28.21
C ALA A 516 -14.27 2.96 28.00
N THR A 517 -13.13 2.31 27.73
CA THR A 517 -11.85 3.01 27.61
C THR A 517 -11.60 3.42 26.17
N TYR A 518 -11.23 4.67 25.96
CA TYR A 518 -10.83 5.23 24.67
C TYR A 518 -9.37 5.62 24.75
N GLU A 519 -8.56 5.03 23.88
CA GLU A 519 -7.19 5.46 23.69
C GLU A 519 -7.21 6.59 22.67
N VAL A 520 -6.77 7.77 23.09
CA VAL A 520 -6.71 8.96 22.25
C VAL A 520 -5.24 9.26 21.93
N ILE A 521 -4.94 9.32 20.65
CA ILE A 521 -3.64 9.73 20.13
C ILE A 521 -3.79 11.18 19.67
N PHE A 522 -3.14 12.08 20.38
CA PHE A 522 -2.95 13.47 19.97
C PHE A 522 -1.70 13.57 19.11
N GLY A 523 -1.79 14.25 17.97
CA GLY A 523 -0.67 14.44 17.07
C GLY A 523 -0.53 15.87 16.57
N GLU A 524 0.71 16.26 16.31
CA GLU A 524 1.04 17.50 15.61
C GLU A 524 1.97 17.18 14.45
N VAL A 525 1.57 17.66 13.27
CA VAL A 525 2.32 17.61 12.04
C VAL A 525 2.79 19.01 11.70
N ARG A 526 4.06 19.18 11.38
CA ARG A 526 4.62 20.43 10.87
C ARG A 526 5.28 20.22 9.51
N LYS A 527 4.99 21.11 8.57
CA LYS A 527 5.69 21.20 7.31
C LYS A 527 6.91 22.11 7.46
N ALA A 528 8.06 21.68 6.98
CA ALA A 528 9.28 22.49 7.00
C ALA A 528 9.11 23.82 6.25
N TYR A 529 9.90 24.81 6.66
CA TYR A 529 10.15 26.02 5.86
C TYR A 529 11.26 25.64 4.88
N ASP A 530 10.91 25.21 3.67
CA ASP A 530 11.92 25.01 2.63
C ASP A 530 12.54 26.35 2.21
#